data_AF-A0A7Y0VVU0-F1
#
_entry.id   AF-A0A7Y0VVU0-F1
#
_cell.length_a   1.000
_cell.length_b   1.000
_cell.length_c   1.000
_cell.angle_alpha   90.00
_cell.angle_beta   90.00
_cell.angle_gamma   90.00
#
_symmetry.space_group_name_H-M   'P 1'
#
loop_
_entity.id
_entity.type
_entity.pdbx_description
1 polymer ?
#
loop_
_entity_poly.entity_id
_entity_poly.type
_entity_poly.pdbx_seq_one_letter_code
_entity_poly.pdbx_strand_id
1 'polypeptide(L)'
;MAIREPGAGELNRRVRVRRRADLPAADMGLDSVFSERKVRWARIEPVGTAVYAEGVQTDNKLTHRITLRFLKGVTDAHEVVHGSTIYRVKRSADMNGTHRFTMLEVEEQGESLAGDSIYG
;
A
#
# COMPACT_ATOMS: atom_id res chain seq x y z
N MET A 1 23.85 0.38 4.02
CA MET A 1 23.35 1.67 4.53
C MET A 1 22.08 1.41 5.32
N ALA A 2 21.95 1.92 6.55
CA ALA A 2 20.75 1.75 7.36
C ALA A 2 19.69 2.79 6.94
N ILE A 3 18.45 2.34 6.75
CA ILE A 3 17.34 3.27 6.43
C ILE A 3 16.88 3.88 7.76
N ARG A 4 16.79 5.21 7.84
CA ARG A 4 16.34 5.91 9.05
C ARG A 4 14.95 5.42 9.46
N GLU A 5 14.84 4.89 10.68
CA GLU A 5 13.54 4.54 11.26
C GLU A 5 12.72 5.81 11.51
N PRO A 6 11.38 5.78 11.28
CA PRO A 6 10.54 6.92 11.55
C PRO A 6 10.56 7.32 13.03
N GLY A 7 10.68 8.62 13.29
CA GLY A 7 10.58 9.21 14.62
C GLY A 7 9.14 9.19 15.17
N ALA A 8 8.99 9.54 16.45
CA ALA A 8 7.66 9.69 17.07
C ALA A 8 6.84 10.77 16.34
N GLY A 9 5.61 10.42 15.93
CA GLY A 9 4.69 11.33 15.23
C GLY A 9 4.87 11.39 13.71
N GLU A 10 5.91 10.76 13.13
CA GLU A 10 6.11 10.76 11.68
C GLU A 10 5.10 9.86 10.93
N LEU A 11 4.43 8.93 11.65
CA LEU A 11 3.29 8.18 11.14
C LEU A 11 2.01 9.02 11.27
N ASN A 12 1.83 10.00 10.38
CA ASN A 12 0.79 11.02 10.49
C ASN A 12 -0.45 10.78 9.59
N ARG A 13 -0.47 9.72 8.77
CA ARG A 13 -1.61 9.39 7.90
C ARG A 13 -2.31 8.13 8.36
N ARG A 14 -3.65 8.13 8.36
CA ARG A 14 -4.44 6.92 8.62
C ARG A 14 -4.72 6.18 7.32
N VAL A 15 -4.15 5.00 7.19
CA VAL A 15 -4.31 4.13 6.02
C VAL A 15 -5.04 2.85 6.38
N ARG A 16 -5.73 2.27 5.40
CA ARG A 16 -6.35 0.95 5.50
C ARG A 16 -5.56 -0.01 4.61
N VAL A 17 -4.94 -1.01 5.20
CA VAL A 17 -4.32 -2.09 4.41
C VAL A 17 -5.38 -3.16 4.20
N ARG A 18 -5.70 -3.46 2.94
CA ARG A 18 -6.64 -4.51 2.54
C ARG A 18 -5.92 -5.54 1.69
N ARG A 19 -6.26 -6.82 1.83
CA ARG A 19 -5.80 -7.85 0.90
C ARG A 19 -6.86 -8.05 -0.17
N ARG A 20 -6.50 -7.91 -1.45
CA ARG A 20 -7.34 -8.33 -2.56
C ARG A 20 -7.17 -9.84 -2.73
N ALA A 21 -8.22 -10.60 -2.49
CA ALA A 21 -8.30 -12.02 -2.79
C ALA A 21 -9.36 -12.20 -3.87
N ASP A 22 -8.93 -12.57 -5.06
CA ASP A 22 -9.83 -12.85 -6.16
C ASP A 22 -10.34 -14.29 -6.02
N LEU A 23 -11.61 -14.45 -5.67
CA LEU A 23 -12.27 -15.75 -5.57
C LEU A 23 -13.03 -16.04 -6.88
N PRO A 24 -13.07 -17.30 -7.34
CA PRO A 24 -13.90 -17.67 -8.47
C PRO A 24 -15.37 -17.45 -8.11
N ALA A 25 -16.06 -16.63 -8.90
CA ALA A 25 -17.49 -16.40 -8.77
C ALA A 25 -18.26 -17.55 -9.44
N ALA A 26 -19.51 -17.77 -9.01
CA ALA A 26 -20.34 -18.88 -9.49
C ALA A 26 -20.74 -18.77 -10.98
N ASP A 27 -20.49 -17.62 -11.61
CA ASP A 27 -20.88 -17.26 -12.98
C ASP A 27 -19.70 -17.24 -13.97
N MET A 28 -18.60 -17.95 -13.67
CA MET A 28 -17.33 -17.86 -14.39
C MET A 28 -16.65 -16.46 -14.32
N GLY A 29 -17.13 -15.58 -13.44
CA GLY A 29 -16.49 -14.31 -13.10
C GLY A 29 -15.45 -14.44 -11.97
N LEU A 30 -14.90 -13.30 -11.58
CA LEU A 30 -13.91 -13.18 -10.50
C LEU A 30 -14.45 -12.20 -9.45
N ASP A 31 -14.79 -12.68 -8.26
CA ASP A 31 -15.20 -11.84 -7.14
C ASP A 31 -13.96 -11.37 -6.37
N SER A 32 -13.66 -10.07 -6.44
CA SER A 32 -12.61 -9.46 -5.62
C SER A 32 -13.09 -9.32 -4.17
N VAL A 33 -12.71 -10.27 -3.31
CA VAL A 33 -12.95 -10.23 -1.87
C VAL A 33 -11.82 -9.49 -1.16
N PHE A 34 -12.17 -8.41 -0.47
CA PHE A 34 -11.20 -7.61 0.29
C PHE A 34 -11.21 -8.05 1.76
N SER A 35 -10.17 -8.77 2.21
CA SER A 35 -10.08 -9.18 3.62
C SER A 35 -9.41 -8.13 4.51
N GLU A 36 -10.01 -7.97 5.69
CA GLU A 36 -9.65 -7.14 6.85
C GLU A 36 -9.31 -5.66 6.63
N ARG A 37 -10.27 -4.79 7.02
CA ARG A 37 -10.11 -3.33 7.18
C ARG A 37 -9.38 -3.00 8.49
N LYS A 38 -8.06 -3.20 8.58
CA LYS A 38 -7.28 -2.69 9.73
C LYS A 38 -6.75 -1.30 9.43
N VAL A 39 -7.29 -0.29 10.14
CA VAL A 39 -6.80 1.09 10.09
C VAL A 39 -5.47 1.17 10.84
N ARG A 40 -4.45 1.76 10.22
CA ARG A 40 -3.11 1.92 10.79
C ARG A 40 -2.57 3.31 10.51
N TRP A 41 -1.66 3.76 11.36
CA TRP A 41 -0.87 4.96 11.09
C TRP A 41 0.30 4.61 10.17
N ALA A 42 0.49 5.43 9.16
CA ALA A 42 1.56 5.31 8.19
C ALA A 42 2.13 6.69 7.84
N ARG A 43 3.35 6.68 7.31
CA ARG A 43 4.00 7.81 6.64
C ARG A 43 3.97 7.53 5.15
N ILE A 44 3.49 8.47 4.34
CA ILE A 44 3.44 8.34 2.87
C ILE A 44 4.40 9.38 2.30
N GLU A 45 5.32 8.94 1.45
CA GLU A 45 6.33 9.78 0.81
C GLU A 45 6.36 9.50 -0.68
N PRO A 46 6.33 10.51 -1.57
CA PRO A 46 6.54 10.29 -2.98
C PRO A 46 7.99 9.82 -3.21
N VAL A 47 8.19 8.80 -4.05
CA VAL A 47 9.54 8.49 -4.53
C VAL A 47 9.90 9.52 -5.60
N GLY A 48 11.05 10.18 -5.42
CA GLY A 48 11.50 11.23 -6.34
C GLY A 48 11.65 10.74 -7.79
N THR A 49 11.66 11.67 -8.74
CA THR A 49 11.74 11.44 -10.18
C THR A 49 12.88 10.51 -10.62
N ALA A 50 13.98 10.46 -9.86
CA ALA A 50 15.12 9.58 -10.13
C ALA A 50 14.76 8.08 -10.05
N VAL A 51 13.90 7.67 -9.12
CA VAL A 51 13.45 6.26 -9.01
C VAL A 51 12.39 5.95 -10.06
N TYR A 52 11.59 6.96 -10.43
CA TYR A 52 10.61 6.84 -11.51
C TYR A 52 11.29 6.54 -12.85
N ALA A 53 12.38 7.24 -13.20
CA ALA A 53 13.10 7.04 -14.46
C ALA A 53 13.76 5.65 -14.57
N GLU A 54 14.40 5.17 -13.49
CA GLU A 54 14.99 3.82 -13.42
C GLU A 54 13.91 2.71 -13.40
N GLY A 55 12.77 2.98 -12.75
CA GLY A 55 11.63 2.05 -12.67
C GLY A 55 10.82 1.92 -13.96
N VAL A 56 10.81 2.94 -14.82
CA VAL A 56 10.21 2.91 -16.17
C VAL A 56 10.85 1.81 -17.02
N GLN A 57 12.14 1.53 -16.82
CA GLN A 57 12.84 0.48 -17.55
C GLN A 57 12.49 -0.95 -17.06
N THR A 58 11.89 -1.07 -15.87
CA THR A 58 11.57 -2.36 -15.22
C THR A 58 10.05 -2.64 -15.12
N ASP A 59 9.21 -1.90 -15.85
CA ASP A 59 7.73 -2.00 -15.81
C ASP A 59 7.13 -1.88 -14.39
N ASN A 60 7.89 -1.30 -13.45
CA ASN A 60 7.54 -1.20 -12.04
C ASN A 60 7.48 0.28 -11.67
N LYS A 61 6.36 0.93 -12.00
CA LYS A 61 6.09 2.33 -11.68
C LYS A 61 5.88 2.49 -10.17
N LEU A 62 6.97 2.64 -9.43
CA LEU A 62 6.92 3.01 -8.02
C LEU A 62 6.68 4.51 -7.92
N THR A 63 5.56 4.92 -7.32
CA THR A 63 5.20 6.35 -7.17
C THR A 63 5.33 6.83 -5.74
N HIS A 64 5.06 5.95 -4.77
CA HIS A 64 5.13 6.28 -3.35
C HIS A 64 5.82 5.19 -2.53
N ARG A 65 6.32 5.61 -1.38
CA ARG A 65 6.84 4.78 -0.31
C ARG A 65 6.00 5.01 0.93
N ILE A 66 5.44 3.92 1.47
CA ILE A 66 4.58 3.94 2.64
C ILE A 66 5.30 3.19 3.76
N THR A 67 5.59 3.88 4.85
CA THR A 67 6.19 3.27 6.04
C THR A 67 5.16 3.14 7.14
N LEU A 68 5.06 1.96 7.74
CA LEU A 68 4.12 1.67 8.82
C LEU A 68 4.77 0.78 9.88
N ARG A 69 4.14 0.67 11.06
CA ARG A 69 4.61 -0.27 12.09
C ARG A 69 4.57 -1.70 11.56
N PHE A 70 5.53 -2.51 11.99
CA PHE A 70 5.76 -3.85 11.48
C PHE A 70 4.46 -4.62 11.21
N LEU A 71 4.32 -5.03 9.95
CA LEU A 71 3.20 -5.80 9.47
C LEU A 71 3.75 -7.01 8.72
N LYS A 72 3.60 -8.18 9.33
CA LYS A 72 3.98 -9.45 8.74
C LYS A 72 2.97 -9.86 7.66
N GLY A 73 3.46 -10.42 6.57
CA GLY A 73 2.61 -11.04 5.53
C GLY A 73 2.01 -10.05 4.52
N VAL A 74 2.53 -8.83 4.44
CA VAL A 74 2.21 -7.94 3.32
C VAL A 74 2.86 -8.49 2.05
N THR A 75 2.06 -8.60 1.00
CA THR A 75 2.48 -9.06 -0.33
C THR A 75 1.96 -8.07 -1.39
N ASP A 76 2.29 -8.32 -2.64
CA ASP A 76 1.78 -7.61 -3.83
C ASP A 76 0.25 -7.71 -4.03
N ALA A 77 -0.38 -8.72 -3.43
CA ALA A 77 -1.84 -8.86 -3.35
C ALA A 77 -2.50 -7.88 -2.36
N HIS A 78 -1.72 -7.06 -1.66
CA HIS A 78 -2.24 -6.05 -0.73
C HIS A 78 -2.31 -4.67 -1.37
N GLU A 79 -3.31 -3.92 -0.93
CA GLU A 79 -3.54 -2.53 -1.32
C GLU A 79 -3.66 -1.68 -0.06
N VAL A 80 -3.17 -0.45 -0.15
CA VAL A 80 -3.23 0.55 0.90
C VAL A 80 -4.17 1.65 0.44
N VAL A 81 -5.24 1.88 1.19
CA VAL A 81 -6.24 2.92 0.91
C VAL A 81 -6.05 4.08 1.87
N HIS A 82 -5.98 5.29 1.33
CA HIS A 82 -5.89 6.53 2.09
C HIS A 82 -6.91 7.54 1.54
N GLY A 83 -8.01 7.74 2.27
CA GLY A 83 -9.12 8.55 1.76
C GLY A 83 -9.75 7.92 0.53
N SER A 84 -9.77 8.65 -0.60
CA SER A 84 -10.21 8.16 -1.91
C SER A 84 -9.08 7.49 -2.70
N THR A 85 -7.81 7.64 -2.34
CA THR A 85 -6.68 7.13 -3.14
C THR A 85 -6.33 5.68 -2.80
N ILE A 86 -6.11 4.86 -3.83
CA ILE A 86 -5.60 3.48 -3.71
C ILE A 86 -4.13 3.43 -4.13
N TYR A 87 -3.34 2.81 -3.27
CA TYR A 87 -1.96 2.44 -3.54
C TYR A 87 -1.82 0.92 -3.59
N ARG A 88 -1.36 0.37 -4.70
CA ARG A 88 -1.07 -1.06 -4.84
C ARG A 88 0.34 -1.37 -4.39
N VAL A 89 0.50 -2.36 -3.51
CA VAL A 89 1.83 -2.78 -3.05
C VAL A 89 2.54 -3.51 -4.18
N LYS A 90 3.79 -3.11 -4.48
CA LYS A 90 4.67 -3.82 -5.41
C LYS A 90 5.79 -4.54 -4.69
N ARG A 91 6.30 -3.93 -3.62
CA ARG A 91 7.34 -4.51 -2.79
C ARG A 91 7.12 -4.18 -1.33
N SER A 92 7.40 -5.13 -0.46
CA SER A 92 7.46 -4.95 0.98
C SER A 92 8.84 -5.31 1.49
N ALA A 93 9.41 -4.48 2.35
CA ALA A 93 10.68 -4.74 3.00
C ALA A 93 10.58 -4.46 4.50
N ASP A 94 11.22 -5.30 5.31
CA ASP A 94 11.42 -5.01 6.73
C ASP A 94 12.58 -4.02 6.89
N MET A 95 12.34 -2.92 7.59
CA MET A 95 13.37 -1.90 7.77
C MET A 95 14.44 -2.41 8.73
N ASN A 96 15.68 -2.45 8.26
CA ASN A 96 16.87 -2.82 9.04
C ASN A 96 16.82 -4.21 9.70
N GLY A 97 15.86 -5.08 9.35
CA GLY A 97 15.68 -6.40 9.97
C GLY A 97 15.30 -6.35 11.46
N THR A 98 14.88 -5.20 11.98
CA THR A 98 14.54 -5.02 13.40
C THR A 98 13.10 -5.39 13.73
N HIS A 99 12.29 -5.76 12.72
CA HIS A 99 10.86 -6.04 12.85
C HIS A 99 10.06 -4.93 13.55
N ARG A 100 10.49 -3.67 13.39
CA ARG A 100 9.80 -2.50 13.97
C ARG A 100 8.93 -1.78 12.96
N PHE A 101 9.42 -1.66 11.74
CA PHE A 101 8.76 -0.93 10.67
C PHE A 101 8.82 -1.72 9.37
N THR A 102 7.71 -1.70 8.65
CA THR A 102 7.63 -2.25 7.30
C THR A 102 7.55 -1.09 6.33
N MET A 103 8.42 -1.11 5.33
CA MET A 103 8.43 -0.17 4.22
C MET A 103 7.77 -0.84 3.01
N LEU A 104 6.77 -0.19 2.45
CA LEU A 104 6.05 -0.62 1.28
C LEU A 104 6.38 0.32 0.13
N GLU A 105 6.83 -0.22 -0.98
CA GLU A 105 6.94 0.52 -2.24
C GLU A 105 5.66 0.22 -3.02
N VAL A 106 4.98 1.30 -3.39
CA VAL A 106 3.62 1.23 -3.92
C VAL A 106 3.50 2.02 -5.20
N GLU A 107 2.58 1.56 -6.03
CA GLU A 107 2.10 2.27 -7.21
C GLU A 107 0.74 2.88 -6.89
N GLU A 108 0.56 4.15 -7.22
CA GLU A 108 -0.74 4.81 -7.13
C GLU A 108 -1.62 4.35 -8.30
N GLN A 109 -2.78 3.75 -8.00
CA GLN A 109 -3.73 3.27 -9.00
C GLN A 109 -4.85 4.28 -9.29
N GLY A 110 -4.90 5.40 -8.56
CA GLY A 110 -5.93 6.43 -8.67
C GLY A 110 -7.01 6.31 -7.59
N GLU A 111 -8.17 6.93 -7.86
CA GLU A 111 -9.27 6.94 -6.90
C GLU A 111 -10.05 5.61 -6.86
N SER A 112 -10.28 5.12 -5.65
CA SER A 112 -11.30 4.12 -5.40
C SER A 112 -12.65 4.77 -5.62
N LEU A 113 -13.33 4.43 -6.71
CA LEU A 113 -14.80 4.47 -6.78
C LEU A 113 -15.36 3.37 -5.87
N ALA A 114 -14.99 3.35 -4.58
CA ALA A 114 -15.73 2.57 -3.61
C ALA A 114 -17.02 3.34 -3.37
N GLY A 115 -18.08 2.93 -4.07
CA GLY A 115 -19.38 3.57 -4.11
C GLY A 115 -19.86 4.00 -2.74
N ASP A 116 -19.69 5.28 -2.45
CA ASP A 116 -20.47 5.99 -1.46
C ASP A 116 -21.73 6.43 -2.19
N SER A 117 -22.61 5.46 -2.48
CA SER A 117 -24.03 5.77 -2.69
C SER A 117 -24.60 6.19 -1.33
N ILE A 118 -24.25 7.42 -0.92
CA ILE A 118 -24.92 8.19 0.13
C ILE A 118 -26.08 8.95 -0.52
N TYR A 119 -26.88 8.28 -1.35
CA TYR A 119 -28.22 8.74 -1.64
C TYR A 119 -29.15 7.98 -0.71
N GLY A 120 -29.36 8.59 0.45
CA GLY A 120 -30.63 8.45 1.18
C GLY A 120 -31.74 9.20 0.46
#